data_AF-A0A3R7E961-F1
#
_entry.id   AF-A0A3R7E961-F1
#
_cell.length_a   1.000
_cell.length_b   1.000
_cell.length_c   1.000
_cell.angle_alpha   90.00
_cell.angle_beta   90.00
_cell.angle_gamma   90.00
#
_symmetry.space_group_name_H-M   'P 1'
#
loop_
_entity.id
_entity.type
_entity.pdbx_description
1 polymer ?
#
loop_
_entity_poly.entity_id
_entity_poly.type
_entity_poly.pdbx_seq_one_letter_code
_entity_poly.pdbx_strand_id
1 'polypeptide(L)'
;MSARAKSIVPPRRWKNGNRAVSRAAKQIEAHQKALEEAEMRVVLAQPHRLGSRSQKRENALGRFCEDNRLIDELYRAGTEYGALRRKWQAVSGAPLMDRLGGSGADIPWEVVHAWKQAIDRCEMAVLGCRSIDQRAYGPAALGYVAWLCCDGKEFPQNGDWMDAVAGLVALALELGHIDQKLIDRRGINSAFVD
;
A
#
# COMPACT_ATOMS: atom_id res chain seq x y z
N MET A 1 -45.77 11.65 -26.70
CA MET A 1 -44.30 11.80 -26.58
C MET A 1 -43.64 10.51 -27.06
N SER A 2 -43.04 10.52 -28.26
CA SER A 2 -42.50 9.31 -28.91
C SER A 2 -41.02 9.14 -28.58
N ALA A 3 -40.66 8.03 -27.92
CA ALA A 3 -39.29 7.71 -27.55
C ALA A 3 -38.48 7.27 -28.79
N ARG A 4 -37.45 8.04 -29.12
CA ARG A 4 -36.54 7.81 -30.25
C ARG A 4 -35.65 6.59 -29.93
N ALA A 5 -35.87 5.48 -30.60
CA ALA A 5 -35.02 4.29 -30.51
C ALA A 5 -33.59 4.65 -30.97
N LYS A 6 -32.61 4.51 -30.07
CA LYS A 6 -31.19 4.63 -30.42
C LYS A 6 -30.81 3.46 -31.33
N SER A 7 -30.40 3.74 -32.57
CA SER A 7 -29.88 2.71 -33.46
C SER A 7 -28.57 2.16 -32.88
N ILE A 8 -28.57 0.88 -32.54
CA ILE A 8 -27.36 0.16 -32.14
C ILE A 8 -26.61 -0.16 -33.44
N VAL A 9 -25.60 0.65 -33.76
CA VAL A 9 -24.72 0.38 -34.92
C VAL A 9 -23.99 -0.94 -34.64
N PRO A 10 -24.12 -1.97 -35.49
CA PRO A 10 -23.43 -3.24 -35.28
C PRO A 10 -21.91 -3.03 -35.35
N PRO A 11 -21.13 -3.70 -34.49
CA PRO A 11 -19.68 -3.51 -34.45
C PRO A 11 -19.04 -3.89 -35.78
N ARG A 12 -18.13 -3.04 -36.29
CA ARG A 12 -17.39 -3.28 -37.52
C ARG A 12 -16.67 -4.63 -37.45
N ARG A 13 -16.88 -5.46 -38.48
CA ARG A 13 -16.17 -6.72 -38.69
C ARG A 13 -15.12 -6.54 -39.78
N TRP A 14 -13.98 -7.19 -39.62
CA TRP A 14 -12.97 -7.28 -40.66
C TRP A 14 -13.43 -8.25 -41.77
N LYS A 15 -12.82 -8.17 -42.96
CA LYS A 15 -13.14 -9.05 -44.12
C LYS A 15 -12.93 -10.55 -43.82
N ASN A 16 -12.16 -10.89 -42.80
CA ASN A 16 -11.93 -12.26 -42.33
C ASN A 16 -12.97 -12.73 -41.27
N GLY A 17 -14.07 -11.99 -41.06
CA GLY A 17 -15.15 -12.37 -40.14
C GLY A 17 -14.89 -12.03 -38.66
N ASN A 18 -13.65 -11.69 -38.30
CA ASN A 18 -13.28 -11.33 -36.94
C ASN A 18 -13.83 -9.95 -36.56
N ARG A 19 -14.31 -9.82 -35.32
CA ARG A 19 -14.77 -8.54 -34.78
C ARG A 19 -13.58 -7.59 -34.66
N ALA A 20 -13.74 -6.34 -35.09
CA ALA A 20 -12.73 -5.32 -34.86
C ALA A 20 -12.69 -4.97 -33.37
N VAL A 21 -11.75 -5.57 -32.66
CA VAL A 21 -11.47 -5.26 -31.25
C VAL A 21 -10.98 -3.81 -31.19
N SER A 22 -11.71 -2.95 -30.46
CA SER A 22 -11.31 -1.55 -30.31
C SER A 22 -9.98 -1.46 -29.55
N ARG A 23 -9.21 -0.38 -29.80
CA ARG A 23 -7.95 -0.12 -29.08
C ARG A 23 -8.14 -0.12 -27.56
N ALA A 24 -9.31 0.35 -27.09
CA ALA A 24 -9.70 0.33 -25.68
C ALA A 24 -9.90 -1.09 -25.14
N ALA A 25 -10.53 -1.99 -25.90
CA ALA A 25 -10.70 -3.38 -25.48
C ALA A 25 -9.36 -4.13 -25.36
N LYS A 26 -8.41 -3.87 -26.27
CA LYS A 26 -7.03 -4.39 -26.14
C LYS A 26 -6.29 -3.85 -24.91
N GLN A 27 -6.53 -2.59 -24.55
CA GLN A 27 -5.93 -1.99 -23.35
C GLN A 27 -6.52 -2.59 -22.06
N ILE A 28 -7.83 -2.85 -22.04
CA ILE A 28 -8.50 -3.52 -20.91
C ILE A 28 -7.97 -4.95 -20.74
N GLU A 29 -7.85 -5.70 -21.83
CA GLU A 29 -7.32 -7.08 -21.80
C GLU A 29 -5.86 -7.12 -21.33
N ALA A 30 -5.01 -6.19 -21.80
CA ALA A 30 -3.63 -6.09 -21.33
C ALA A 30 -3.54 -5.73 -19.84
N HIS A 31 -4.43 -4.85 -19.36
CA HIS A 31 -4.49 -4.47 -17.94
C HIS A 31 -4.97 -5.64 -17.07
N GLN A 32 -5.95 -6.42 -17.54
CA GLN A 32 -6.43 -7.62 -16.84
C GLN A 32 -5.33 -8.67 -16.74
N LYS A 33 -4.62 -8.92 -17.85
CA LYS A 33 -3.51 -9.87 -17.86
C LYS A 33 -2.36 -9.44 -16.94
N ALA A 34 -2.05 -8.15 -16.86
CA ALA A 34 -1.06 -7.63 -15.93
C ALA A 34 -1.48 -7.82 -14.45
N LEU A 35 -2.78 -7.70 -14.14
CA LEU A 35 -3.31 -7.99 -12.81
C LEU A 35 -3.21 -9.48 -12.47
N GLU A 36 -3.58 -10.37 -13.40
CA GLU A 36 -3.47 -11.83 -13.22
C GLU A 36 -2.01 -12.27 -13.02
N GLU A 37 -1.07 -11.70 -13.79
CA GLU A 37 0.37 -11.96 -13.63
C GLU A 37 0.93 -11.42 -12.31
N ALA A 38 0.37 -10.32 -11.80
CA ALA A 38 0.71 -9.78 -10.48
C ALA A 38 0.16 -10.68 -9.36
N GLU A 39 -1.08 -11.14 -9.46
CA GLU A 39 -1.68 -12.09 -8.51
C GLU A 39 -0.93 -13.42 -8.48
N MET A 40 -0.57 -13.97 -9.65
CA MET A 40 0.21 -15.21 -9.73
C MET A 40 1.61 -15.04 -9.10
N ARG A 41 2.25 -13.88 -9.30
CA ARG A 41 3.52 -13.55 -8.62
C ARG A 41 3.33 -13.50 -7.11
N VAL A 42 2.25 -12.90 -6.62
CA VAL A 42 1.93 -12.87 -5.18
C VAL A 42 1.73 -14.29 -4.63
N VAL A 43 1.01 -15.15 -5.36
CA VAL A 43 0.79 -16.56 -4.97
C VAL A 43 2.09 -17.36 -4.94
N LEU A 44 2.97 -17.17 -5.92
CA LEU A 44 4.26 -17.86 -5.98
C LEU A 44 5.28 -17.31 -4.97
N ALA A 45 5.17 -16.03 -4.60
CA ALA A 45 5.95 -15.41 -3.54
C ALA A 45 5.47 -15.78 -2.13
N GLN A 46 4.43 -16.61 -2.01
CA GLN A 46 3.90 -17.01 -0.71
C GLN A 46 4.97 -17.77 0.11
N PRO A 47 5.17 -17.41 1.39
CA PRO A 47 6.33 -17.84 2.19
C PRO A 47 6.41 -19.35 2.38
N HIS A 48 5.24 -19.98 2.54
CA HIS A 48 5.11 -21.41 2.76
C HIS A 48 5.49 -22.24 1.53
N ARG A 49 5.45 -21.68 0.31
CA ARG A 49 5.92 -22.35 -0.92
C ARG A 49 7.44 -22.24 -1.11
N LEU A 50 8.08 -21.27 -0.44
CA LEU A 50 9.52 -21.02 -0.49
C LEU A 50 10.27 -21.65 0.69
N GLY A 51 9.59 -22.42 1.56
CA GLY A 51 10.19 -23.01 2.76
C GLY A 51 10.54 -21.99 3.85
N SER A 52 10.15 -20.72 3.69
CA SER A 52 10.39 -19.68 4.68
C SER A 52 9.31 -19.74 5.76
N ARG A 53 9.71 -20.09 6.98
CA ARG A 53 8.84 -20.23 8.17
C ARG A 53 8.59 -18.90 8.89
N SER A 54 9.06 -17.77 8.35
CA SER A 54 8.86 -16.48 8.99
C SER A 54 7.43 -16.01 8.78
N GLN A 55 6.68 -15.91 9.88
CA GLN A 55 5.31 -15.40 9.92
C GLN A 55 5.20 -13.98 9.35
N LYS A 56 6.29 -13.18 9.39
CA LYS A 56 6.30 -11.82 8.85
C LYS A 56 6.08 -11.78 7.35
N ARG A 57 6.59 -12.77 6.61
CA ARG A 57 6.45 -12.81 5.14
C ARG A 57 5.02 -13.05 4.67
N GLU A 58 4.05 -13.29 5.56
CA GLU A 58 2.64 -13.47 5.17
C GLU A 58 2.07 -12.22 4.47
N ASN A 59 2.55 -11.03 4.82
CA ASN A 59 2.11 -9.76 4.22
C ASN A 59 3.22 -9.05 3.44
N ALA A 60 2.84 -8.13 2.54
CA ALA A 60 3.77 -7.42 1.66
C ALA A 60 4.78 -6.58 2.44
N LEU A 61 4.34 -5.93 3.53
CA LEU A 61 5.22 -5.18 4.42
C LEU A 61 6.34 -6.07 5.00
N GLY A 62 6.03 -7.27 5.49
CA GLY A 62 7.03 -8.14 6.08
C GLY A 62 7.95 -8.78 5.04
N ARG A 63 7.46 -9.06 3.82
CA ARG A 63 8.34 -9.40 2.70
C ARG A 63 9.31 -8.26 2.38
N PHE A 64 8.81 -7.03 2.28
CA PHE A 64 9.63 -5.84 2.06
C PHE A 64 10.68 -5.64 3.16
N CYS A 65 10.30 -5.75 4.44
CA CYS A 65 11.23 -5.62 5.56
C CYS A 65 12.31 -6.69 5.54
N GLU A 66 11.96 -7.94 5.27
CA GLU A 66 12.96 -9.03 5.23
C GLU A 66 13.88 -8.95 4.02
N ASP A 67 13.32 -8.70 2.83
CA ASP A 67 14.10 -8.65 1.60
C ASP A 67 15.13 -7.50 1.64
N ASN A 68 14.83 -6.42 2.39
CA ASN A 68 15.72 -5.28 2.61
C ASN A 68 16.46 -5.29 3.96
N ARG A 69 16.36 -6.38 4.75
CA ARG A 69 17.03 -6.54 6.07
C ARG A 69 16.75 -5.39 7.05
N LEU A 70 15.51 -4.95 7.11
CA LEU A 70 15.07 -3.90 8.01
C LEU A 70 14.90 -4.41 9.45
N ILE A 71 15.09 -3.53 10.43
CA ILE A 71 14.85 -3.84 11.84
C ILE A 71 13.36 -4.06 12.14
N ASP A 72 13.09 -4.82 13.19
CA ASP A 72 11.73 -5.26 13.57
C ASP A 72 10.80 -4.12 13.95
N GLU A 73 11.37 -3.05 14.50
CA GLU A 73 10.69 -1.83 14.91
C GLU A 73 9.95 -1.18 13.73
N LEU A 74 10.53 -1.23 12.52
CA LEU A 74 9.89 -0.69 11.32
C LEU A 74 8.68 -1.52 10.88
N TYR A 75 8.79 -2.85 10.98
CA TYR A 75 7.66 -3.74 10.71
C TYR A 75 6.51 -3.51 11.69
N ARG A 76 6.82 -3.39 12.99
CA ARG A 76 5.84 -3.11 14.05
C ARG A 76 5.13 -1.77 13.81
N ALA A 77 5.89 -0.72 13.53
CA ALA A 77 5.33 0.61 13.24
C ALA A 77 4.38 0.57 12.02
N GLY A 78 4.81 -0.07 10.92
CA GLY A 78 3.99 -0.19 9.71
C GLY A 78 2.71 -1.01 9.94
N THR A 79 2.79 -2.12 10.68
CA THR A 79 1.60 -2.93 11.00
C THR A 79 0.62 -2.19 11.91
N GLU A 80 1.11 -1.44 12.89
CA GLU A 80 0.28 -0.63 13.78
C GLU A 80 -0.46 0.48 13.01
N TYR A 81 0.27 1.22 12.17
CA TYR A 81 -0.31 2.24 11.29
C TYR A 81 -1.37 1.67 10.34
N GLY A 82 -1.06 0.55 9.67
CA GLY A 82 -1.99 -0.13 8.79
C GLY A 82 -3.24 -0.65 9.51
N ALA A 83 -3.11 -1.10 10.76
CA ALA A 83 -4.25 -1.50 11.58
C ALA A 83 -5.11 -0.29 11.99
N LEU A 84 -4.48 0.81 12.40
CA LEU A 84 -5.16 2.05 12.79
C LEU A 84 -5.97 2.64 11.63
N ARG A 85 -5.39 2.69 10.43
CA ARG A 85 -6.06 3.21 9.23
C ARG A 85 -7.27 2.37 8.82
N ARG A 86 -7.13 1.04 8.85
CA ARG A 86 -8.25 0.11 8.57
C ARG A 86 -9.38 0.25 9.58
N LYS A 87 -9.07 0.40 10.88
CA LYS A 87 -10.08 0.66 11.93
C LYS A 87 -10.86 1.95 11.64
N TRP A 88 -10.15 3.03 11.33
CA TRP A 88 -10.78 4.32 11.02
C TRP A 88 -11.64 4.24 9.75
N GLN A 89 -11.16 3.61 8.68
CA GLN A 89 -11.90 3.45 7.43
C GLN A 89 -13.17 2.61 7.60
N ALA A 90 -13.11 1.52 8.37
CA ALA A 90 -14.24 0.64 8.62
C ALA A 90 -15.41 1.35 9.34
N VAL A 91 -15.10 2.35 10.16
CA VAL A 91 -16.09 3.10 10.93
C VAL A 91 -16.57 4.34 10.18
N SER A 92 -15.68 4.99 9.43
CA SER A 92 -16.00 6.22 8.70
C SER A 92 -16.79 5.97 7.40
N GLY A 93 -17.05 4.71 7.04
CA GLY A 93 -17.71 4.36 5.79
C GLY A 93 -16.90 4.70 4.53
N ALA A 94 -15.61 5.02 4.69
CA ALA A 94 -14.71 5.22 3.57
C ALA A 94 -14.50 3.87 2.86
N PRO A 95 -14.38 3.84 1.52
CA PRO A 95 -14.21 2.59 0.79
C PRO A 95 -12.96 1.86 1.30
N LEU A 96 -13.17 0.76 2.02
CA LEU A 96 -12.13 -0.18 2.36
C LEU A 96 -11.71 -0.89 1.06
N MET A 97 -10.40 -0.93 0.79
CA MET A 97 -9.88 -1.67 -0.37
C MET A 97 -10.02 -3.19 -0.23
N ASP A 98 -10.40 -3.73 0.94
CA ASP A 98 -10.78 -5.14 1.07
C ASP A 98 -11.69 -5.46 2.26
N ARG A 99 -12.43 -6.57 2.11
CA ARG A 99 -13.52 -7.12 2.94
C ARG A 99 -13.32 -7.04 4.46
N LEU A 100 -13.89 -6.02 5.11
CA LEU A 100 -14.26 -6.07 6.52
C LEU A 100 -15.69 -5.54 6.66
N GLY A 101 -16.64 -6.46 6.88
CA GLY A 101 -18.03 -6.13 7.16
C GLY A 101 -18.22 -5.89 8.66
N GLY A 102 -18.72 -4.71 9.02
CA GLY A 102 -19.16 -4.36 10.36
C GLY A 102 -19.63 -2.92 10.40
N SER A 103 -20.83 -2.64 10.92
CA SER A 103 -21.28 -1.26 11.12
C SER A 103 -20.56 -0.68 12.34
N GLY A 104 -19.66 0.28 12.15
CA GLY A 104 -19.02 1.02 13.24
C GLY A 104 -19.96 1.93 14.05
N ALA A 105 -21.26 1.64 14.07
CA ALA A 105 -22.32 2.50 14.62
C ALA A 105 -22.25 2.67 16.15
N ASP A 106 -21.53 1.78 16.85
CA ASP A 106 -21.46 1.77 18.32
C ASP A 106 -20.15 2.36 18.89
N ILE A 107 -19.27 2.92 18.05
CA ILE A 107 -17.98 3.45 18.51
C ILE A 107 -18.13 4.94 18.87
N PRO A 108 -17.76 5.35 20.10
CA PRO A 108 -17.80 6.76 20.49
C PRO A 108 -17.02 7.64 19.52
N TRP A 109 -17.59 8.77 19.15
CA TRP A 109 -17.01 9.68 18.16
C TRP A 109 -15.63 10.19 18.58
N GLU A 110 -15.40 10.36 19.89
CA GLU A 110 -14.12 10.77 20.48
C GLU A 110 -13.01 9.77 20.16
N VAL A 111 -13.32 8.48 20.14
CA VAL A 111 -12.37 7.41 19.81
C VAL A 111 -12.02 7.45 18.32
N VAL A 112 -13.02 7.64 17.46
CA VAL A 112 -12.82 7.78 16.01
C VAL A 112 -11.97 9.00 15.68
N HIS A 113 -12.23 10.12 16.38
CA HIS A 113 -11.46 11.36 16.23
C HIS A 113 -10.01 11.19 16.72
N ALA A 114 -9.79 10.50 17.85
CA ALA A 114 -8.46 10.19 18.34
C ALA A 114 -7.67 9.32 17.35
N TRP A 115 -8.30 8.34 16.70
CA TRP A 115 -7.67 7.56 15.64
C TRP A 115 -7.28 8.42 14.45
N LYS A 116 -8.18 9.31 14.02
CA LYS A 116 -7.89 10.23 12.91
C LYS A 116 -6.71 11.14 13.24
N GLN A 117 -6.67 11.72 14.43
CA GLN A 117 -5.53 12.53 14.89
C GLN A 117 -4.22 11.75 14.90
N ALA A 118 -4.24 10.49 15.36
CA ALA A 118 -3.05 9.64 15.35
C ALA A 118 -2.60 9.30 13.92
N ILE A 119 -3.53 9.04 13.00
CA ILE A 119 -3.24 8.88 11.56
C ILE A 119 -2.62 10.15 11.00
N ASP A 120 -3.20 11.32 11.28
CA ASP A 120 -2.71 12.61 10.79
C ASP A 120 -1.29 12.90 11.27
N ARG A 121 -0.97 12.60 12.53
CA ARG A 121 0.40 12.72 13.02
C ARG A 121 1.37 11.80 12.28
N CYS A 122 0.99 10.54 12.06
CA CYS A 122 1.80 9.61 11.29
C CYS A 122 2.01 10.09 9.84
N GLU A 123 0.94 10.50 9.16
CA GLU A 123 1.00 10.97 7.77
C GLU A 123 1.85 12.25 7.68
N MET A 124 1.72 13.17 8.65
CA MET A 124 2.55 14.38 8.71
C MET A 124 4.02 14.09 9.00
N ALA A 125 4.32 13.11 9.88
CA ALA A 125 5.69 12.68 10.14
C ALA A 125 6.35 12.11 8.88
N VAL A 126 5.62 11.26 8.14
CA VAL A 126 6.09 10.71 6.86
C VAL A 126 6.24 11.81 5.80
N LEU A 127 5.29 12.74 5.68
CA LEU A 127 5.39 13.88 4.77
C LEU A 127 6.58 14.80 5.10
N GLY A 128 6.93 14.90 6.39
CA GLY A 128 8.07 15.68 6.89
C GLY A 128 9.43 14.99 6.72
N CYS A 129 9.48 13.71 6.33
CA CYS A 129 10.74 13.00 6.21
C CYS A 129 11.62 13.61 5.11
N ARG A 130 12.87 13.94 5.45
CA ARG A 130 13.87 14.46 4.50
C ARG A 130 14.88 13.37 4.14
N SER A 131 15.25 13.34 2.86
CA SER A 131 16.36 12.52 2.35
C SER A 131 17.70 12.88 3.00
N ILE A 132 18.59 11.88 3.07
CA ILE A 132 20.04 12.07 3.25
C ILE A 132 20.64 12.97 2.15
N ASP A 133 20.05 12.97 0.95
CA ASP A 133 20.51 13.70 -0.25
C ASP A 133 19.65 14.95 -0.57
N GLN A 134 18.95 15.52 0.43
CA GLN A 134 18.19 16.79 0.31
C GLN A 134 17.01 16.79 -0.68
N ARG A 135 16.64 15.67 -1.32
CA ARG A 135 15.37 15.54 -2.05
C ARG A 135 14.20 15.39 -1.08
N ALA A 136 13.10 16.09 -1.31
CA ALA A 136 11.90 15.95 -0.50
C ALA A 136 11.15 14.68 -0.92
N TYR A 137 11.16 13.64 -0.07
CA TYR A 137 10.50 12.35 -0.33
C TYR A 137 9.07 12.27 0.19
N GLY A 138 8.62 13.24 0.99
CA GLY A 138 7.39 13.16 1.78
C GLY A 138 6.17 12.52 1.08
N PRO A 139 5.73 13.03 -0.08
CA PRO A 139 4.55 12.48 -0.75
C PRO A 139 4.75 11.07 -1.31
N ALA A 140 5.94 10.78 -1.86
CA ALA A 140 6.25 9.46 -2.42
C ALA A 140 6.40 8.42 -1.31
N ALA A 141 7.10 8.76 -0.24
CA ALA A 141 7.25 7.95 0.96
C ALA A 141 5.88 7.58 1.56
N LEU A 142 4.97 8.56 1.71
CA LEU A 142 3.61 8.30 2.17
C LEU A 142 2.85 7.35 1.24
N GLY A 143 3.00 7.53 -0.08
CA GLY A 143 2.44 6.64 -1.09
C GLY A 143 2.91 5.20 -0.91
N TYR A 144 4.21 4.96 -0.77
CA TYR A 144 4.78 3.63 -0.58
C TYR A 144 4.41 3.01 0.77
N VAL A 145 4.42 3.79 1.85
CA VAL A 145 3.98 3.35 3.17
C VAL A 145 2.52 2.91 3.13
N ALA A 146 1.64 3.69 2.50
CA ALA A 146 0.24 3.31 2.32
C ALA A 146 0.10 2.02 1.49
N TRP A 147 0.87 1.92 0.41
CA TRP A 147 0.89 0.75 -0.48
C TRP A 147 1.26 -0.54 0.25
N LEU A 148 2.30 -0.49 1.09
CA LEU A 148 2.80 -1.62 1.86
C LEU A 148 1.91 -1.95 3.07
N CYS A 149 1.57 -0.93 3.87
CA CYS A 149 0.98 -1.11 5.20
C CYS A 149 -0.55 -1.19 5.16
N CYS A 150 -1.20 -0.50 4.22
CA CYS A 150 -2.66 -0.36 4.16
C CYS A 150 -3.26 -1.22 3.05
N ASP A 151 -2.71 -1.11 1.85
CA ASP A 151 -3.20 -1.83 0.68
C ASP A 151 -2.69 -3.28 0.64
N GLY A 152 -1.66 -3.60 1.43
CA GLY A 152 -1.05 -4.94 1.47
C GLY A 152 -0.45 -5.37 0.12
N LYS A 153 -0.10 -4.42 -0.73
CA LYS A 153 0.42 -4.67 -2.08
C LYS A 153 1.94 -4.77 -2.06
N GLU A 154 2.47 -5.59 -2.96
CA GLU A 154 3.92 -5.70 -3.15
C GLU A 154 4.55 -4.37 -3.55
N PHE A 155 5.79 -4.18 -3.09
CA PHE A 155 6.58 -3.03 -3.47
C PHE A 155 6.79 -3.00 -5.01
N PRO A 156 6.55 -1.87 -5.68
CA PRO A 156 6.70 -1.79 -7.13
C PRO A 156 8.17 -1.98 -7.55
N GLN A 157 8.40 -2.76 -8.61
CA GLN A 157 9.76 -3.07 -9.10
C GLN A 157 10.58 -1.84 -9.49
N ASN A 158 9.92 -0.76 -9.91
CA ASN A 158 10.57 0.50 -10.30
C ASN A 158 10.42 1.59 -9.22
N GLY A 159 9.96 1.22 -8.02
CA GLY A 159 9.82 2.16 -6.91
C GLY A 159 11.17 2.48 -6.26
N ASP A 160 11.27 3.66 -5.68
CA ASP A 160 12.40 4.02 -4.84
C ASP A 160 12.18 3.44 -3.43
N TRP A 161 12.85 2.32 -3.15
CA TRP A 161 12.69 1.62 -1.87
C TRP A 161 13.24 2.43 -0.70
N MET A 162 14.17 3.36 -0.93
CA MET A 162 14.69 4.23 0.12
C MET A 162 13.62 5.21 0.63
N ASP A 163 12.71 5.66 -0.24
CA ASP A 163 11.57 6.50 0.15
C ASP A 163 10.64 5.73 1.08
N ALA A 164 10.42 4.44 0.79
CA ALA A 164 9.61 3.57 1.65
C ALA A 164 10.27 3.34 3.00
N VAL A 165 11.59 3.11 3.03
CA VAL A 165 12.35 2.97 4.28
C VAL A 165 12.31 4.26 5.09
N ALA A 166 12.54 5.42 4.46
CA ALA A 166 12.47 6.72 5.13
C ALA A 166 11.09 6.99 5.73
N GLY A 167 10.03 6.63 5.00
CA GLY A 167 8.66 6.70 5.51
C GLY A 167 8.43 5.78 6.71
N LEU A 168 8.91 4.53 6.65
CA LEU A 168 8.78 3.60 7.78
C LEU A 168 9.57 4.07 9.02
N VAL A 169 10.74 4.65 8.84
CA VAL A 169 11.55 5.23 9.92
C VAL A 169 10.81 6.41 10.57
N ALA A 170 10.25 7.32 9.77
CA ALA A 170 9.46 8.44 10.30
C ALA A 170 8.23 7.95 11.09
N LEU A 171 7.59 6.89 10.61
CA LEU A 171 6.50 6.22 11.31
C LEU A 171 6.94 5.61 12.65
N ALA A 172 8.06 4.90 12.65
CA ALA A 172 8.59 4.27 13.85
C ALA A 172 9.03 5.29 14.91
N LEU A 173 9.51 6.47 14.49
CA LEU A 173 9.77 7.58 15.41
C LEU A 173 8.48 8.15 16.01
N GLU A 174 7.48 8.45 15.17
CA GLU A 174 6.21 9.04 15.63
C GLU A 174 5.47 8.10 16.59
N LEU A 175 5.54 6.78 16.34
CA LEU A 175 4.94 5.76 17.19
C LEU A 175 5.84 5.34 18.36
N GLY A 176 7.05 5.87 18.47
CA GLY A 176 7.97 5.60 19.58
C GLY A 176 8.60 4.20 19.58
N HIS A 177 8.61 3.51 18.43
CA HIS A 177 9.31 2.23 18.28
C HIS A 177 10.83 2.42 18.15
N ILE A 178 11.30 3.60 17.75
CA ILE A 178 12.72 3.95 17.63
C ILE A 178 12.99 5.29 18.32
N ASP A 179 14.13 5.41 18.99
CA ASP A 179 14.60 6.67 19.59
C ASP A 179 15.31 7.55 18.54
N GLN A 180 14.98 8.84 18.50
CA GLN A 180 15.64 9.85 17.67
C GLN A 180 17.17 9.81 17.80
N LYS A 181 17.68 9.53 19.01
CA LYS A 181 19.13 9.43 19.26
C LYS A 181 19.81 8.32 18.46
N LEU A 182 19.08 7.26 18.14
CA LEU A 182 19.60 6.15 17.33
C LEU A 182 19.80 6.60 15.87
N ILE A 183 18.84 7.37 15.36
CA ILE A 183 18.88 7.93 14.01
C ILE A 183 19.94 9.03 13.91
N ASP A 184 20.08 9.88 14.93
CA ASP A 184 21.11 10.93 14.90
C ASP A 184 22.53 10.35 14.86
N ARG A 185 22.74 9.14 15.41
CA ARG A 185 24.05 8.45 15.45
C ARG A 185 24.36 7.64 14.20
N ARG A 186 23.37 6.97 13.62
CA ARG A 186 23.56 6.02 12.51
C ARG A 186 22.89 6.48 11.20
N GLY A 187 22.17 7.59 11.21
CA GLY A 187 21.32 8.01 10.09
C GLY A 187 20.29 6.96 9.74
N ILE A 188 19.94 6.85 8.45
CA ILE A 188 19.05 5.79 7.95
C ILE A 188 19.66 4.40 8.11
N ASN A 189 20.98 4.28 8.35
CA ASN A 189 21.60 2.97 8.60
C ASN A 189 21.12 2.33 9.90
N SER A 190 20.49 3.11 10.80
CA SER A 190 19.75 2.57 11.96
C SER A 190 18.56 1.69 11.56
N ALA A 191 18.06 1.79 10.33
CA ALA A 191 16.93 1.02 9.83
C ALA A 191 17.29 -0.44 9.50
N PHE A 192 18.57 -0.80 9.46
CA PHE A 192 19.04 -2.09 8.96
C PHE A 192 19.62 -2.95 10.08
N VAL A 193 19.46 -4.27 9.94
CA VAL A 193 20.11 -5.26 10.81
C VAL A 193 21.62 -5.27 10.50
N ASP A 194 22.44 -5.22 11.57
CA ASP A 194 23.93 -5.27 11.50
C ASP A 194 24.45 -6.53 10.78
#